data_AF-A0A6C8GM88-F1
#
_entry.id   AF-A0A6C8GM88-F1
#
_cell.length_a   1.000
_cell.length_b   1.000
_cell.length_c   1.000
_cell.angle_alpha   90.00
_cell.angle_beta   90.00
_cell.angle_gamma   90.00
#
_symmetry.space_group_name_H-M   'P 1'
#
loop_
_entity.id
_entity.type
_entity.pdbx_description
1 polymer ?
#
loop_
_entity_poly.entity_id
_entity_poly.type
_entity_poly.pdbx_seq_one_letter_code
_entity_poly.pdbx_strand_id
1 'polypeptide(L)' 'MEHGEYATRGALLDLFPMGSEQPYRLDFFDDEIDSLRLFDADTQRTL' A
#
# COMPACT_ATOMS: atom_id res chain seq x y z
N MET A 1 -6.64 -6.14 5.90
CA MET A 1 -7.03 -4.82 5.34
C MET A 1 -8.23 -5.03 4.47
N GLU A 2 -9.17 -4.10 4.50
CA GLU A 2 -10.40 -4.11 3.70
C GLU A 2 -10.40 -2.95 2.70
N HIS A 3 -11.24 -3.02 1.66
CA HIS A 3 -11.36 -1.92 0.70
C HIS A 3 -11.79 -0.62 1.38
N GLY A 4 -11.18 0.49 0.97
CA GLY A 4 -11.36 1.80 1.58
C GLY A 4 -10.43 2.08 2.76
N GLU A 5 -9.68 1.09 3.25
CA GLU A 5 -8.70 1.27 4.31
C GLU A 5 -7.34 1.72 3.79
N TYR A 6 -6.63 2.47 4.63
CA TYR A 6 -5.21 2.77 4.44
C TYR A 6 -4.47 2.79 5.78
N ALA A 7 -3.16 2.57 5.72
CA ALA A 7 -2.27 2.64 6.87
C ALA A 7 -0.95 3.32 6.47
N THR A 8 -0.38 4.09 7.39
CA THR A 8 0.89 4.79 7.20
C THR A 8 1.95 4.23 8.16
N ARG A 9 3.17 3.97 7.67
CA ARG A 9 4.31 3.57 8.48
C ARG A 9 5.60 4.20 7.99
N GLY A 10 5.98 5.34 8.56
CA GLY A 10 7.13 6.11 8.09
C GLY A 10 6.90 6.55 6.64
N ALA A 11 7.82 6.19 5.75
CA ALA A 11 7.74 6.47 4.31
C ALA A 11 6.79 5.52 3.54
N LEU A 12 6.11 4.58 4.20
CA LEU A 12 5.20 3.65 3.54
C LEU A 12 3.74 4.06 3.71
N LEU A 13 2.97 3.94 2.62
CA LEU A 13 1.51 4.00 2.63
C LEU A 13 0.96 2.69 2.06
N ASP A 14 0.25 1.94 2.89
CA ASP A 14 -0.57 0.82 2.44
C ASP A 14 -1.97 1.33 2.18
N LEU A 15 -2.52 1.09 0.99
CA LEU A 15 -3.92 1.40 0.71
C LEU A 15 -4.59 0.23 0.00
N PHE A 16 -5.86 0.00 0.33
CA PHE A 16 -6.71 -0.92 -0.41
C PHE A 16 -7.84 -0.12 -1.07
N PRO A 17 -7.66 0.33 -2.32
CA PRO A 17 -8.66 1.17 -2.96
C PRO A 17 -9.95 0.41 -3.25
N MET A 18 -11.07 1.13 -3.18
CA MET A 18 -12.37 0.61 -3.61
C MET A 18 -12.29 0.20 -5.09
N GLY A 19 -12.75 -1.01 -5.40
CA GLY A 19 -12.78 -1.53 -6.78
C GLY A 19 -11.45 -2.09 -7.31
N SER A 20 -10.35 -2.03 -6.55
CA SER A 20 -9.12 -2.75 -6.88
C SER A 20 -9.18 -4.18 -6.39
N GLU A 21 -8.70 -5.18 -7.14
CA GLU A 21 -8.68 -6.57 -6.66
C GLU A 21 -7.66 -6.82 -5.55
N GLN A 22 -6.62 -5.98 -5.45
CA GLN A 22 -5.49 -6.15 -4.54
C GLN A 22 -5.07 -4.81 -3.92
N PRO A 23 -4.47 -4.81 -2.72
CA PRO A 23 -3.97 -3.59 -2.10
C PRO A 23 -2.58 -3.22 -2.63
N TYR A 24 -2.22 -1.95 -2.44
CA TYR A 24 -0.95 -1.38 -2.88
C TYR A 24 -0.15 -0.85 -1.70
N ARG A 25 1.16 -1.04 -1.75
CA ARG A 25 2.15 -0.39 -0.88
C ARG A 25 2.91 0.64 -1.70
N LEU A 26 2.85 1.89 -1.27
CA LEU A 26 3.62 3.00 -1.82
C LEU A 26 4.82 3.22 -0.91
N ASP A 27 5.98 3.42 -1.52
CA ASP A 27 7.18 3.90 -0.87
C ASP A 27 7.43 5.34 -1.30
N PHE A 28 7.67 6.22 -0.34
CA PHE A 28 7.90 7.64 -0.57
C PHE A 28 9.39 7.98 -0.38
N PHE A 29 9.92 8.79 -1.29
CA PHE A 29 11.20 9.45 -1.11
C PHE A 29 10.97 10.96 -1.10
N ASP A 30 11.21 11.59 0.05
CA ASP A 30 10.82 12.97 0.31
C ASP A 30 9.30 13.18 0.11
N ASP A 31 8.87 14.01 -0.85
CA ASP A 31 7.49 14.29 -1.19
C ASP A 31 7.00 13.56 -2.47
N GLU A 32 7.83 12.65 -3.01
CA GLU A 32 7.53 11.89 -4.23
C GLU A 32 7.29 10.41 -3.95
N ILE A 33 6.44 9.79 -4.79
CA ILE A 33 6.24 8.33 -4.78
C ILE A 33 7.43 7.70 -5.52
N ASP A 34 8.29 7.01 -4.79
CA ASP A 34 9.44 6.27 -5.35
C ASP A 34 8.99 4.94 -5.96
N SER A 35 8.11 4.20 -5.29
CA SER A 35 7.59 2.94 -5.83
C SER A 35 6.16 2.61 -5.43
N LEU A 36 5.47 1.87 -6.31
CA LEU A 36 4.12 1.33 -6.11
C LEU A 36 4.17 -0.18 -6.33
N ARG A 37 3.75 -0.97 -5.35
CA ARG A 37 3.83 -2.44 -5.43
C ARG A 37 2.56 -3.07 -4.89
N LEU A 38 2.17 -4.21 -5.44
CA LEU A 38 1.16 -5.07 -4.84
C LEU A 38 1.74 -5.70 -3.57
N PHE A 39 0.90 -5.90 -2.57
CA PHE A 39 1.29 -6.66 -1.38
C PHE A 39 0.14 -7.54 -0.93
N ASP A 40 0.48 -8.58 -0.19
CA ASP A 40 -0.49 -9.48 0.41
C ASP A 40 -0.97 -8.90 1.75
N ALA A 41 -2.28 -8.63 1.85
CA ALA A 41 -2.89 -8.06 3.05
C ALA A 41 -2.85 -8.99 4.27
N ASP A 42 -2.84 -10.31 4.05
CA ASP A 42 -2.86 -11.31 5.09
C ASP A 42 -1.45 -11.51 5.66
N THR A 43 -0.45 -11.60 4.79
CA THR A 43 0.95 -11.82 5.20
C THR A 43 1.74 -10.53 5.42
N GLN A 44 1.21 -9.38 4.96
CA GLN A 44 1.85 -8.06 5.01
C GLN A 44 3.17 -7.99 4.23
N ARG A 45 3.40 -8.93 3.31
CA ARG A 45 4.60 -9.01 2.46
C ARG A 45 4.31 -8.45 1.07
N THR A 46 5.26 -7.69 0.56
CA THR A 46 5.28 -7.30 -0.86
C THR A 46 5.45 -8.55 -1.73
N LEU A 47 4.70 -8.61 -2.82
CA LEU A 47 4.76 -9.70 -3.81
C LEU A 47 5.90 -9.51 -4.81
#